data_AF-A0A0G4G4E2-F1
#
_entry.id   AF-A0A0G4G4E2-F1
#
_cell.length_a   1.000
_cell.length_b   1.000
_cell.length_c   1.000
_cell.angle_alpha   90.00
_cell.angle_beta   90.00
_cell.angle_gamma   90.00
#
_symmetry.space_group_name_H-M   'P 1'
#
loop_
_entity.id
_entity.type
_entity.pdbx_description
1 polymer ?
#
loop_
_entity_poly.entity_id
_entity_poly.type
_entity_poly.pdbx_seq_one_letter_code
_entity_poly.pdbx_strand_id
1 'polypeptide(L)'
;MVIMGAHTLGRANNDNSGFNGGWVDARVNEDRLNVEYYRDMLVENWNQVTSPAGKWEWKWGQNNQLGLMLNADMALMKSFSMDSDGQADCQNTNDCSDASTASTVREFATNNDQWLSDFASAFSKMVQNGNSGLSELSVTATTLNGGDPSEMAPIDDPVEDLQNSGFSLFGSSSSFVLGGVFFSFAFSLALL
;
A
#
# COMPACT_ATOMS: atom_id res chain seq x y z
N MET A 1 12.95 4.56 -6.72
CA MET A 1 12.46 3.78 -5.55
C MET A 1 11.81 4.68 -4.52
N VAL A 2 12.52 5.57 -3.81
CA VAL A 2 11.94 6.39 -2.70
C VAL A 2 10.62 7.10 -3.03
N ILE A 3 10.54 7.77 -4.19
CA ILE A 3 9.34 8.49 -4.67
C ILE A 3 8.15 7.55 -4.91
N MET A 4 8.39 6.29 -5.25
CA MET A 4 7.32 5.30 -5.45
C MET A 4 6.53 5.08 -4.16
N GLY A 5 7.13 5.32 -2.98
CA GLY A 5 6.44 5.28 -1.70
C GLY A 5 5.26 6.26 -1.58
N ALA A 6 5.16 7.27 -2.45
CA ALA A 6 3.96 8.11 -2.55
C ALA A 6 2.70 7.29 -2.85
N HIS A 7 2.84 6.10 -3.46
CA HIS A 7 1.75 5.16 -3.69
C HIS A 7 1.12 4.63 -2.40
N THR A 8 1.65 4.89 -1.21
CA THR A 8 0.88 4.68 0.04
C THR A 8 -0.40 5.52 0.07
N LEU A 9 -0.44 6.65 -0.66
CA LEU A 9 -1.58 7.55 -0.75
C LEU A 9 -2.46 7.27 -1.96
N GLY A 10 -3.77 7.23 -1.72
CA GLY A 10 -4.79 7.18 -2.75
C GLY A 10 -4.90 5.82 -3.45
N ARG A 11 -5.34 5.86 -4.71
CA ARG A 11 -5.70 4.67 -5.47
C ARG A 11 -5.69 4.87 -6.97
N ALA A 12 -5.60 3.77 -7.70
CA ALA A 12 -5.92 3.71 -9.12
C ALA A 12 -7.44 3.68 -9.34
N ASN A 13 -7.88 4.31 -10.43
CA ASN A 13 -9.26 4.27 -10.90
C ASN A 13 -9.31 3.76 -12.34
N ASN A 14 -10.23 2.83 -12.59
CA ASN A 14 -10.41 2.18 -13.88
C ASN A 14 -10.61 3.17 -15.02
N ASP A 15 -11.36 4.25 -14.79
CA ASP A 15 -11.68 5.24 -15.81
C ASP A 15 -10.46 6.08 -16.22
N ASN A 16 -9.44 6.16 -15.35
CA ASN A 16 -8.24 6.93 -15.61
C ASN A 16 -7.11 6.08 -16.22
N SER A 17 -6.96 4.84 -15.78
CA SER A 17 -5.80 4.01 -16.13
C SER A 17 -6.13 2.58 -16.56
N GLY A 18 -7.35 2.11 -16.35
CA GLY A 18 -7.74 0.70 -16.51
C GLY A 18 -7.31 -0.20 -15.35
N PHE A 19 -6.82 0.36 -14.24
CA PHE A 19 -6.50 -0.34 -12.99
C PHE A 19 -7.41 0.16 -11.87
N ASN A 20 -7.75 -0.67 -10.89
CA ASN A 20 -8.68 -0.28 -9.82
C ASN A 20 -8.27 -0.80 -8.44
N GLY A 21 -8.13 0.09 -7.46
CA GLY A 21 -7.83 -0.22 -6.07
C GLY A 21 -6.73 0.66 -5.49
N GLY A 22 -6.65 0.71 -4.16
CA GLY A 22 -5.53 1.33 -3.44
C GLY A 22 -4.32 0.42 -3.41
N TRP A 23 -3.15 1.01 -3.22
CA TRP A 23 -1.91 0.25 -3.05
C TRP A 23 -1.79 -0.38 -1.66
N VAL A 24 -2.42 0.24 -0.66
CA VAL A 24 -2.54 -0.22 0.72
C VAL A 24 -4.02 -0.46 1.05
N ASP A 25 -4.31 -1.11 2.18
CA ASP A 25 -5.70 -1.30 2.63
C ASP A 25 -6.39 0.04 2.91
N ALA A 26 -7.43 0.34 2.10
CA ALA A 26 -8.29 1.51 2.22
C ALA A 26 -8.88 1.72 3.61
N ARG A 27 -9.08 0.64 4.37
CA ARG A 27 -9.68 0.68 5.70
C ARG A 27 -8.73 1.30 6.74
N VAL A 28 -7.44 1.40 6.43
CA VAL A 28 -6.41 1.74 7.40
C VAL A 28 -5.50 2.88 6.94
N ASN A 29 -5.03 2.87 5.68
CA ASN A 29 -3.82 3.61 5.32
C ASN A 29 -3.86 4.45 4.02
N GLU A 30 -4.90 4.38 3.18
CA GLU A 30 -4.93 5.09 1.87
C GLU A 30 -4.82 6.64 1.98
N ASP A 31 -4.98 7.22 3.17
CA ASP A 31 -4.89 8.66 3.45
C ASP A 31 -3.68 9.06 4.32
N ARG A 32 -2.75 8.13 4.57
CA ARG A 32 -1.60 8.33 5.46
C ARG A 32 -0.28 8.19 4.71
N LEU A 33 0.56 9.22 4.78
CA LEU A 33 1.91 9.14 4.24
C LEU A 33 2.82 8.38 5.22
N ASN A 34 2.93 7.06 5.03
CA ASN A 34 3.73 6.15 5.85
C ASN A 34 4.33 5.01 4.98
N VAL A 35 5.09 4.12 5.61
CA VAL A 35 5.79 3.00 4.93
C VAL A 35 4.92 1.83 4.48
N GLU A 36 3.60 1.92 4.63
CA GLU A 36 2.69 0.78 4.42
C GLU A 36 2.76 0.20 3.01
N TYR A 37 2.94 1.06 2.00
CA TYR A 37 3.24 0.63 0.64
C TYR A 37 4.40 -0.39 0.56
N TYR A 38 5.51 -0.15 1.27
CA TYR A 38 6.66 -1.05 1.26
C TYR A 38 6.43 -2.27 2.16
N ARG A 39 5.69 -2.10 3.27
CA ARG A 39 5.34 -3.20 4.18
C ARG A 39 4.46 -4.21 3.46
N ASP A 40 3.36 -3.78 2.87
CA ASP A 40 2.43 -4.64 2.14
C ASP A 40 3.13 -5.33 0.95
N MET A 41 3.99 -4.62 0.22
CA MET A 41 4.81 -5.19 -0.85
C MET A 41 5.71 -6.34 -0.38
N LEU A 42 6.19 -6.27 0.87
CA LEU A 42 7.10 -7.25 1.45
C LEU A 42 6.37 -8.46 2.05
N VAL A 43 5.26 -8.23 2.76
CA VAL A 43 4.63 -9.24 3.62
C VAL A 43 3.46 -9.98 2.96
N GLU A 44 2.80 -9.35 2.00
CA GLU A 44 1.55 -9.89 1.46
C GLU A 44 1.76 -10.91 0.34
N ASN A 45 0.78 -11.80 0.22
CA ASN A 45 0.76 -12.82 -0.83
C ASN A 45 0.12 -12.25 -2.10
N TRP A 46 0.94 -11.61 -2.92
CA TRP A 46 0.53 -11.00 -4.17
C TRP A 46 0.38 -12.05 -5.27
N ASN A 47 -0.75 -11.98 -5.98
CA ASN A 47 -1.04 -12.80 -7.14
C ASN A 47 -1.30 -11.90 -8.34
N GLN A 48 -0.81 -12.32 -9.50
CA GLN A 48 -1.10 -11.62 -10.74
C GLN A 48 -2.52 -11.96 -11.22
N VAL A 49 -3.29 -10.92 -11.54
CA VAL A 49 -4.67 -11.01 -12.03
C VAL A 49 -4.90 -10.02 -13.15
N THR A 50 -5.98 -10.23 -13.89
CA THR A 50 -6.41 -9.28 -14.92
C THR A 50 -7.43 -8.30 -14.35
N SER A 51 -7.21 -7.01 -14.55
CA SER A 51 -8.15 -5.95 -14.22
C SER A 51 -9.42 -6.04 -15.09
N PRO A 52 -10.52 -5.35 -14.71
CA PRO A 52 -11.71 -5.27 -15.56
C PRO A 52 -11.45 -4.72 -16.97
N ALA A 53 -10.38 -3.94 -17.16
CA ALA A 53 -9.96 -3.40 -18.45
C ALA A 53 -8.99 -4.32 -19.22
N GLY A 54 -8.77 -5.55 -18.76
CA GLY A 54 -7.89 -6.50 -19.44
C GLY A 54 -6.39 -6.31 -19.17
N LYS A 55 -6.01 -5.53 -18.14
CA LYS A 55 -4.61 -5.24 -17.82
C LYS A 55 -4.09 -6.13 -16.69
N TRP A 56 -2.86 -6.60 -16.80
CA TRP A 56 -2.23 -7.35 -15.73
C TRP A 56 -1.83 -6.45 -14.55
N GLU A 57 -2.29 -6.83 -13.37
CA GLU A 57 -2.05 -6.17 -12.09
C GLU A 57 -1.80 -7.19 -10.99
N TRP A 58 -1.20 -6.77 -9.89
CA TRP A 58 -0.97 -7.61 -8.72
C TRP A 58 -1.96 -7.26 -7.63
N LYS A 59 -2.55 -8.29 -7.03
CA LYS A 59 -3.55 -8.14 -5.98
C LYS A 59 -3.25 -9.06 -4.79
N TRP A 60 -3.68 -8.62 -3.61
CA TRP A 60 -3.68 -9.45 -2.41
C TRP A 60 -4.99 -9.31 -1.63
N GLY A 61 -5.10 -10.13 -0.58
CA GLY A 61 -6.24 -10.13 0.34
C GLY A 61 -7.42 -10.95 -0.16
N GLN A 62 -8.48 -11.00 0.66
CA GLN A 62 -9.68 -11.77 0.34
C GLN A 62 -10.27 -11.30 -1.00
N ASN A 63 -10.46 -12.25 -1.93
CA ASN A 63 -10.97 -11.99 -3.27
C ASN A 63 -10.17 -10.94 -4.07
N ASN A 64 -8.88 -10.73 -3.78
CA ASN A 64 -8.01 -9.79 -4.48
C ASN A 64 -8.46 -8.31 -4.37
N GLN A 65 -9.01 -7.93 -3.21
CA GLN A 65 -9.62 -6.61 -2.99
C GLN A 65 -8.86 -5.67 -2.06
N LEU A 66 -7.81 -6.12 -1.35
CA LEU A 66 -7.19 -5.31 -0.29
C LEU A 66 -6.07 -4.39 -0.77
N GLY A 67 -5.31 -4.79 -1.79
CA GLY A 67 -4.28 -3.92 -2.35
C GLY A 67 -4.01 -4.19 -3.82
N LEU A 68 -3.36 -3.21 -4.44
CA LEU A 68 -2.99 -3.15 -5.85
C LEU A 68 -1.49 -2.85 -5.95
N MET A 69 -0.77 -3.61 -6.77
CA MET A 69 0.55 -3.21 -7.25
C MET A 69 0.59 -3.33 -8.77
N LEU A 70 1.17 -2.35 -9.44
CA LEU A 70 1.46 -2.43 -10.86
C LEU A 70 2.73 -3.26 -11.08
N ASN A 71 2.99 -3.71 -12.31
CA ASN A 71 4.28 -4.32 -12.64
C ASN A 71 5.46 -3.39 -12.30
N ALA A 72 5.30 -2.08 -12.49
CA ALA A 72 6.32 -1.10 -12.12
C ALA A 72 6.59 -1.04 -10.60
N ASP A 73 5.55 -1.27 -9.79
CA ASP A 73 5.68 -1.33 -8.33
C ASP A 73 6.35 -2.65 -7.91
N MET A 74 5.88 -3.77 -8.45
CA MET A 74 6.43 -5.09 -8.13
C MET A 74 7.88 -5.27 -8.58
N ALA A 75 8.30 -4.60 -9.65
CA ALA A 75 9.68 -4.61 -10.12
C ALA A 75 10.68 -4.01 -9.11
N LEU A 76 10.21 -3.27 -8.09
CA LEU A 76 11.06 -2.82 -6.99
C LEU A 76 11.51 -3.97 -6.09
N MET A 77 10.66 -4.98 -5.92
CA MET A 77 10.89 -6.11 -5.01
C MET A 77 11.27 -7.39 -5.74
N LYS A 78 10.68 -7.63 -6.91
CA LYS A 78 10.79 -8.89 -7.67
C LYS A 78 11.37 -8.69 -9.05
N SER A 79 12.22 -9.63 -9.45
CA SER A 79 12.79 -9.74 -10.79
C SER A 79 11.94 -10.68 -11.61
N PHE A 80 11.33 -10.17 -12.67
CA PHE A 80 10.51 -10.92 -13.61
C PHE A 80 10.60 -10.29 -15.01
N SER A 81 10.30 -11.07 -16.04
CA SER A 81 10.07 -10.56 -17.40
C SER A 81 8.58 -10.44 -17.66
N MET A 82 8.21 -9.62 -18.66
CA MET A 82 6.82 -9.50 -19.11
C MET A 82 6.68 -9.95 -20.56
N ASP A 83 5.55 -10.56 -20.89
CA ASP A 83 5.16 -10.81 -22.27
C ASP A 83 4.61 -9.54 -22.95
N SER A 84 4.09 -9.68 -24.17
CA SER A 84 3.55 -8.56 -24.95
C SER A 84 2.29 -7.93 -24.35
N ASP A 85 1.55 -8.67 -23.53
CA ASP A 85 0.31 -8.24 -22.90
C ASP A 85 0.57 -7.66 -21.49
N GLY A 86 1.80 -7.76 -21.00
CA GLY A 86 2.21 -7.31 -19.67
C GLY A 86 2.05 -8.37 -18.60
N GLN A 87 1.81 -9.63 -18.96
CA GLN A 87 1.80 -10.73 -17.99
C GLN A 87 3.23 -10.99 -17.53
N ALA A 88 3.42 -11.16 -16.22
CA ALA A 88 4.73 -11.52 -15.68
C ALA A 88 4.96 -13.02 -15.85
N ASP A 89 6.22 -13.41 -15.99
CA ASP A 89 6.63 -14.82 -16.07
C ASP A 89 6.48 -15.58 -14.74
N CYS A 90 6.13 -14.89 -13.65
CA CYS A 90 5.74 -15.46 -12.36
C CYS A 90 4.30 -15.07 -11.99
N GLN A 91 3.54 -16.01 -11.44
CA GLN A 91 2.11 -15.82 -11.11
C GLN A 91 1.89 -15.31 -9.68
N ASN A 92 2.83 -15.60 -8.77
CA ASN A 92 2.82 -15.11 -7.40
C ASN A 92 4.23 -14.63 -7.01
N THR A 93 4.33 -13.80 -5.96
CA THR A 93 5.62 -13.26 -5.50
C THR A 93 6.60 -14.30 -4.95
N ASN A 94 6.13 -15.47 -4.53
CA ASN A 94 6.98 -16.56 -4.05
C ASN A 94 7.69 -17.30 -5.20
N ASP A 95 7.15 -17.22 -6.42
CA ASP A 95 7.74 -17.79 -7.63
C ASP A 95 8.80 -16.87 -8.25
N CYS A 96 8.81 -15.58 -7.90
CA CYS A 96 9.74 -14.60 -8.47
C CYS A 96 11.02 -14.47 -7.61
N SER A 97 12.17 -14.37 -8.29
CA SER A 97 13.43 -14.00 -7.63
C SER A 97 13.40 -12.55 -7.14
N ASP A 98 14.21 -12.20 -6.15
CA ASP A 98 14.30 -10.82 -5.67
C ASP A 98 14.99 -9.90 -6.70
N ALA A 99 14.49 -8.68 -6.83
CA ALA A 99 15.12 -7.63 -7.64
C ALA A 99 16.39 -7.10 -6.95
N SER A 100 17.26 -6.44 -7.72
CA SER A 100 18.46 -5.77 -7.16
C SER A 100 18.12 -4.65 -6.16
N THR A 101 16.91 -4.12 -6.20
CA THR A 101 16.39 -3.08 -5.29
C THR A 101 15.67 -3.64 -4.06
N ALA A 102 15.50 -4.97 -3.96
CA ALA A 102 14.74 -5.60 -2.88
C ALA A 102 15.31 -5.28 -1.48
N SER A 103 16.62 -5.13 -1.34
CA SER A 103 17.25 -4.77 -0.06
C SER A 103 16.79 -3.40 0.43
N THR A 104 16.66 -2.42 -0.45
CA THR A 104 16.24 -1.08 -0.07
C THR A 104 14.73 -0.99 0.16
N VAL A 105 13.93 -1.83 -0.52
CA VAL A 105 12.51 -2.02 -0.17
C VAL A 105 12.37 -2.55 1.25
N ARG A 106 13.16 -3.58 1.61
CA ARG A 106 13.18 -4.15 2.98
C ARG A 106 13.61 -3.12 4.03
N GLU A 107 14.57 -2.26 3.71
CA GLU A 107 15.00 -1.18 4.60
C GLU A 107 13.84 -0.20 4.88
N PHE A 108 13.19 0.34 3.85
CA PHE A 108 12.08 1.26 4.03
C PHE A 108 10.86 0.62 4.69
N ALA A 109 10.58 -0.65 4.43
CA ALA A 109 9.49 -1.37 5.08
C ALA A 109 9.62 -1.45 6.61
N THR A 110 10.82 -1.23 7.17
CA THR A 110 11.10 -1.33 8.62
C THR A 110 11.45 -0.01 9.30
N ASN A 111 11.59 1.09 8.54
CA ASN A 111 12.03 2.38 9.08
C ASN A 111 11.29 3.55 8.45
N ASN A 112 10.18 3.94 9.09
CA ASN A 112 9.33 5.03 8.63
C ASN A 112 10.00 6.39 8.59
N ASP A 113 10.78 6.72 9.61
CA ASP A 113 11.45 8.02 9.71
C ASP A 113 12.53 8.17 8.64
N GLN A 114 13.31 7.11 8.39
CA GLN A 114 14.31 7.11 7.33
C GLN A 114 13.65 7.27 5.97
N TRP A 115 12.58 6.52 5.69
CA TRP A 115 11.87 6.66 4.42
C TRP A 115 11.27 8.05 4.24
N LEU A 116 10.60 8.62 5.26
CA LEU A 116 10.01 9.96 5.17
C LEU A 116 11.08 11.04 4.93
N SER A 117 12.23 10.93 5.61
CA SER A 117 13.37 11.83 5.40
C SER A 117 13.90 11.77 3.96
N ASP A 118 14.12 10.57 3.44
CA ASP A 118 14.60 10.37 2.07
C ASP A 118 13.55 10.79 1.04
N PHE A 119 12.27 10.55 1.33
CA PHE A 119 11.14 10.95 0.49
C PHE A 119 11.08 12.48 0.38
N ALA A 120 11.15 13.20 1.51
CA ALA A 120 11.14 14.66 1.51
C ALA A 120 12.30 15.24 0.69
N SER A 121 13.50 14.67 0.83
CA SER A 121 14.69 15.06 0.06
C SER A 121 14.51 14.81 -1.44
N ALA A 122 14.05 13.62 -1.82
CA ALA A 122 13.82 13.26 -3.22
C ALA A 122 12.68 14.07 -3.85
N PHE A 123 11.58 14.26 -3.13
CA PHE A 123 10.41 14.99 -3.59
C PHE A 123 10.73 16.47 -3.78
N SER A 124 11.50 17.06 -2.85
CA SER A 124 12.02 18.42 -2.98
C SER A 124 12.85 18.57 -4.25
N LYS A 125 13.79 17.66 -4.53
CA LYS A 125 14.56 17.67 -5.78
C LYS A 125 13.67 17.54 -7.01
N MET A 126 12.66 16.67 -6.95
CA MET A 126 11.73 16.44 -8.06
C MET A 126 10.94 17.70 -8.41
N VAL A 127 10.35 18.39 -7.42
CA VAL A 127 9.54 19.59 -7.66
C VAL A 127 10.37 20.82 -8.04
N GLN A 128 11.65 20.85 -7.63
CA GLN A 128 12.58 21.92 -7.98
C GLN A 128 13.28 21.67 -9.31
N ASN A 129 13.20 20.46 -9.87
CA ASN A 129 13.92 20.08 -11.08
C ASN A 129 13.58 21.03 -12.26
N GLY A 130 14.61 21.50 -12.95
CA GLY A 130 14.47 22.46 -14.06
C GLY A 130 14.28 23.92 -13.65
N ASN A 131 14.29 24.23 -12.34
CA ASN A 131 14.19 25.60 -11.83
C ASN A 131 15.52 26.09 -11.25
N SER A 132 15.77 27.39 -11.34
CA SER A 132 16.95 28.06 -10.78
C SER A 132 16.55 29.32 -10.04
N GLY A 133 17.29 29.70 -9.00
CA GLY A 133 17.00 30.92 -8.24
C GLY A 133 15.80 30.80 -7.29
N LEU A 134 15.41 29.57 -6.93
CA LEU A 134 14.39 29.34 -5.91
C LEU A 134 14.85 29.90 -4.57
N SER A 135 13.94 30.58 -3.90
CA SER A 135 14.13 31.09 -2.54
C SER A 135 13.17 30.36 -1.62
N GLU A 136 13.65 30.00 -0.44
CA GLU A 136 12.77 29.49 0.61
C GLU A 136 11.67 30.51 0.88
N LEU A 137 10.42 30.06 0.82
CA LEU A 137 9.32 30.88 1.27
C LEU A 137 9.46 31.04 2.78
N SER A 138 9.52 32.27 3.26
CA SER A 138 9.38 32.54 4.69
C SER A 138 7.91 32.33 5.06
N VAL A 139 7.53 31.06 5.24
CA VAL A 139 6.23 30.71 5.77
C VAL A 139 6.39 30.65 7.28
N THR A 140 5.69 31.51 8.02
CA THR A 140 5.40 31.20 9.42
C THR A 140 4.57 29.94 9.38
N ALA A 141 5.14 28.81 9.81
CA ALA A 141 4.43 27.55 9.88
C ALA A 141 3.16 27.78 10.71
N THR A 142 2.04 27.99 10.03
CA THR A 142 0.75 27.80 10.64
C THR A 142 0.65 26.30 10.70
N THR A 143 0.80 25.73 11.88
CA THR A 143 0.39 24.36 12.12
C THR A 143 -1.04 24.24 11.62
N LEU A 144 -1.22 23.68 10.43
CA LEU A 144 -2.46 23.01 10.11
C LEU A 144 -2.58 21.93 11.19
N ASN A 145 -3.71 21.84 11.87
CA ASN A 145 -4.01 20.75 12.81
C ASN A 145 -4.10 19.42 12.04
N GLY A 146 -3.04 19.01 11.35
CA GLY A 146 -2.71 17.60 11.28
C GLY A 146 -2.46 17.17 12.72
N GLY A 147 -3.17 16.15 13.16
CA GLY A 147 -3.12 15.67 14.55
C GLY A 147 -1.69 15.64 15.06
N ASP A 148 -1.54 16.00 16.33
CA ASP A 148 -0.26 15.94 17.03
C ASP A 148 0.43 14.60 16.72
N PRO A 149 1.73 14.58 16.36
CA PRO A 149 2.50 13.34 16.27
C PRO A 149 2.43 12.49 17.56
N SER A 150 2.05 13.07 18.70
CA SER A 150 1.76 12.35 19.95
C SER A 150 0.36 11.71 20.01
N GLU A 151 -0.54 12.08 19.11
CA GLU A 151 -1.88 11.49 18.90
C GLU A 151 -1.87 10.44 17.76
N MET A 152 -0.76 10.30 17.02
CA MET A 152 -0.45 9.02 16.37
C MET A 152 -0.35 7.99 17.49
N ALA A 153 -1.38 7.16 17.62
CA ALA A 153 -1.33 5.97 18.44
C ALA A 153 0.03 5.28 18.17
N PRO A 154 0.67 4.70 19.20
CA PRO A 154 1.82 3.85 18.99
C PRO A 154 1.53 2.96 17.79
N ILE A 155 2.49 2.85 16.87
CA ILE A 155 2.45 1.76 15.89
C ILE A 155 2.38 0.51 16.76
N ASP A 156 1.20 -0.11 16.87
CA ASP A 156 1.09 -1.45 17.44
C ASP A 156 1.95 -2.31 16.52
N ASP A 157 3.15 -2.60 17.00
CA ASP A 157 4.14 -3.38 16.30
C ASP A 157 3.51 -4.75 16.05
N PRO A 158 3.19 -5.17 14.81
CA PRO A 158 2.54 -6.46 14.58
C PRO A 158 3.45 -7.64 14.93
N VAL A 159 4.69 -7.36 15.33
CA VAL A 159 5.64 -8.35 15.87
C VAL A 159 5.23 -8.85 17.26
N GLU A 160 4.50 -8.08 18.08
CA GLU A 160 4.02 -8.59 19.38
C GLU A 160 2.79 -9.52 19.26
N ASP A 161 1.90 -9.29 18.30
CA ASP A 161 0.69 -10.11 18.12
C ASP A 161 0.98 -11.51 17.54
N LEU A 162 2.09 -11.67 16.81
CA LEU A 162 2.55 -12.99 16.35
C LEU A 162 3.25 -13.80 17.45
N GLN A 163 3.72 -13.16 18.52
CA GLN A 163 4.34 -13.86 19.66
C GLN A 163 3.33 -14.19 20.75
N ASN A 164 2.21 -13.46 20.85
CA ASN A 164 1.18 -13.66 21.86
C ASN A 164 -0.03 -14.49 21.40
N SER A 165 -0.15 -14.76 20.09
CA SER A 165 -1.10 -15.73 19.57
C SER A 165 -0.55 -17.15 19.72
N GLY A 166 -0.74 -17.74 20.91
CA GLY A 166 -0.43 -19.14 21.19
C GLY A 166 -1.21 -20.12 20.31
N PHE A 167 -0.81 -20.25 19.05
CA PHE A 167 -1.40 -21.15 18.07
C PHE A 167 -0.94 -22.59 18.35
N SER A 168 -1.60 -23.21 19.32
CA SER A 168 -1.51 -24.64 19.62
C SER A 168 -2.31 -25.44 18.59
N LEU A 169 -1.62 -26.33 17.89
CA LEU A 169 -2.12 -27.24 16.86
C LEU A 169 -2.97 -28.39 17.43
N PHE A 170 -4.10 -28.19 18.11
CA PHE A 170 -5.01 -29.31 18.40
C PHE A 170 -6.48 -28.87 18.61
N GLY A 171 -7.38 -29.41 17.78
CA GLY A 171 -8.59 -30.08 18.27
C GLY A 171 -9.86 -29.28 18.62
N SER A 172 -10.86 -29.49 17.76
CA SER A 172 -12.28 -29.69 18.07
C SER A 172 -13.26 -28.51 17.94
N SER A 173 -14.34 -28.87 17.27
CA SER A 173 -15.57 -28.19 16.90
C SER A 173 -16.36 -27.57 18.06
N SER A 174 -17.00 -26.43 17.79
CA SER A 174 -18.33 -26.09 18.31
C SER A 174 -19.01 -25.02 17.46
N SER A 175 -20.22 -25.33 17.00
CA SER A 175 -21.14 -24.40 16.35
C SER A 175 -21.77 -23.45 17.36
N PHE A 176 -22.03 -22.20 16.98
CA PHE A 176 -22.96 -21.33 17.68
C PHE A 176 -23.81 -20.55 16.67
N VAL A 177 -25.13 -20.67 16.79
CA VAL A 177 -26.15 -19.92 16.04
C VAL A 177 -27.11 -19.34 17.08
N LEU A 178 -27.38 -18.04 17.04
CA LEU A 178 -28.74 -17.48 17.07
C LEU A 178 -28.77 -15.96 16.85
N GLY A 179 -29.64 -15.52 15.93
CA GLY A 179 -30.42 -14.26 15.87
C GLY A 179 -29.68 -12.93 15.96
N GLY A 180 -29.86 -11.94 15.09
CA GLY A 180 -31.00 -11.59 14.24
C GLY A 180 -31.09 -10.06 14.19
N VAL A 181 -31.64 -9.52 13.09
CA VAL A 181 -31.88 -8.09 12.76
C VAL A 181 -30.73 -7.37 12.04
N PHE A 182 -30.86 -7.34 10.71
CA PHE A 182 -30.17 -6.42 9.81
C PHE A 182 -30.90 -5.07 9.79
N PHE A 183 -30.18 -3.96 9.99
CA PHE A 183 -30.63 -2.64 9.56
C PHE A 183 -29.78 -2.20 8.37
N SER A 184 -30.42 -2.07 7.22
CA SER A 184 -29.87 -1.45 6.02
C SER A 184 -30.25 0.02 6.04
N PHE A 185 -29.26 0.92 5.96
CA PHE A 185 -29.49 2.32 5.65
C PHE A 185 -28.93 2.60 4.25
N ALA A 186 -29.83 2.74 3.29
CA ALA A 186 -29.53 3.28 1.98
C ALA A 186 -29.76 4.81 2.03
N PHE A 187 -28.71 5.60 1.81
CA PHE A 187 -28.84 7.02 1.51
C PHE A 187 -28.86 7.19 -0.01
N SER A 188 -30.04 7.48 -0.54
CA SER A 188 -30.23 7.90 -1.92
C SER A 188 -30.28 9.42 -1.93
N LEU A 189 -29.33 10.07 -2.59
CA LEU A 189 -29.36 11.51 -2.84
C LEU A 189 -29.57 11.72 -4.34
N ALA A 190 -30.83 11.93 -4.72
CA ALA A 190 -31.20 12.45 -6.03
C ALA A 190 -31.26 13.98 -5.95
N LEU A 191 -30.46 14.65 -6.77
CA LEU A 191 -30.62 16.06 -7.12
C LEU A 191 -31.05 16.11 -8.59
N LEU A 192 -32.20 16.79 -8.78
CA LEU A 192 -32.84 17.31 -10.01
C LEU A 192 -32.34 16.80 -11.37
#